data_AF-A0A2N2YGM2-F1
#
_entry.id   AF-A0A2N2YGM2-F1
#
_cell.length_a   1.000
_cell.length_b   1.000
_cell.length_c   1.000
_cell.angle_alpha   90.00
_cell.angle_beta   90.00
_cell.angle_gamma   90.00
#
_symmetry.space_group_name_H-M   'P 1'
#
loop_
_entity.id
_entity.type
_entity.pdbx_description
1 polymer ?
#
loop_
_entity_poly.entity_id
_entity_poly.type
_entity_poly.pdbx_seq_one_letter_code
_entity_poly.pdbx_strand_id
1 'polypeptide(L)'
;MSKLGLSKSFQLEDGRTVTIETGKLAKQADGSVVVRMDDTMLLATVVANNEAKEDVDFMPLSVDYKEKYAATGKFPGGFFKREARPSDYEVLIARLVDRALRPLFPADFHAETQVLIELISGNANTPPDALAALAASAALAVSNIPFNGPISEVRVAKIDGKMVINPSFADLERAELEMIVAATIENIMMVEGEMKEVSEADMLNAIKTAHEAIKIQCQVQLDLAAEVEKAKTKREYCHEQNDEDLKLQIKNFTYNKLYKIAGSSIADKHKRSELFSSVRQEFVDTLEETDASAKMSLIKRYFHDVEKEAVRNSVLETRIRIDGRKLNEIRPIWSEVDYLPSAHGSAIF
;
A
#
# COMPACT_ATOMS: atom_id res chain seq x y z
N MET A 1 -1.64 21.30 34.05
CA MET A 1 -1.08 19.93 34.06
C MET A 1 -1.17 19.42 32.63
N SER A 2 -0.06 19.16 31.95
CA SER A 2 -0.12 18.57 30.61
C SER A 2 -0.79 17.20 30.72
N LYS A 3 -1.88 16.96 29.99
CA LYS A 3 -2.45 15.61 29.88
C LYS A 3 -1.32 14.72 29.36
N LEU A 4 -0.89 13.75 30.17
CA LEU A 4 0.21 12.86 29.83
C LEU A 4 -0.32 11.82 28.81
N GLY A 5 -0.34 12.20 27.53
CA GLY A 5 -0.84 11.38 26.43
C GLY A 5 -2.36 11.42 26.25
N LEU A 6 -2.80 11.14 25.03
CA LEU A 6 -4.20 10.99 24.61
C LEU A 6 -4.41 9.52 24.24
N SER A 7 -5.56 8.95 24.58
CA SER A 7 -5.90 7.58 24.20
C SER A 7 -7.37 7.46 23.81
N LYS A 8 -7.63 6.54 22.88
CA LYS A 8 -8.95 6.09 22.48
C LYS A 8 -8.95 4.57 22.41
N SER A 9 -10.11 3.95 22.57
CA SER A 9 -10.25 2.51 22.54
C SER A 9 -11.54 2.10 21.86
N PHE A 10 -11.55 0.91 21.28
CA PHE A 10 -12.73 0.24 20.75
C PHE A 10 -12.71 -1.23 21.14
N GLN A 11 -13.88 -1.88 21.07
CA GLN A 11 -14.02 -3.29 21.36
C GLN A 11 -14.28 -4.07 20.07
N LEU A 12 -13.68 -5.25 19.99
CA LEU A 12 -14.02 -6.27 19.01
C LEU A 12 -15.32 -6.97 19.45
N GLU A 13 -15.95 -7.71 18.54
CA GLU A 13 -17.22 -8.41 18.80
C GLU A 13 -17.13 -9.44 19.94
N ASP A 14 -15.94 -9.99 20.19
CA ASP A 14 -15.67 -10.94 21.27
C ASP A 14 -15.32 -10.27 22.62
N GLY A 15 -15.37 -8.94 22.69
CA GLY A 15 -15.11 -8.16 23.90
C GLY A 15 -13.65 -7.77 24.11
N ARG A 16 -12.70 -8.26 23.28
CA ARG A 16 -11.30 -7.79 23.36
C ARG A 16 -11.23 -6.31 23.03
N THR A 17 -10.40 -5.58 23.78
CA THR A 17 -10.25 -4.13 23.64
C THR A 17 -8.95 -3.79 22.94
N VAL A 18 -9.03 -2.92 21.95
CA VAL A 18 -7.88 -2.32 21.28
C VAL A 18 -7.77 -0.86 21.70
N THR A 19 -6.59 -0.44 22.12
CA THR A 19 -6.31 0.95 22.53
C THR A 19 -5.28 1.57 21.61
N ILE A 20 -5.53 2.82 21.22
CA ILE A 20 -4.64 3.66 20.42
C ILE A 20 -4.23 4.84 21.30
N GLU A 21 -2.93 5.02 21.53
CA GLU A 21 -2.37 6.06 22.39
C GLU A 21 -1.31 6.90 21.66
N THR A 22 -1.32 8.22 21.88
CA THR A 22 -0.27 9.13 21.39
C THR A 22 0.20 10.10 22.48
N GLY A 23 1.36 10.72 22.27
CA GLY A 23 1.86 11.82 23.10
C GLY A 23 2.73 11.41 24.30
N LYS A 24 2.95 10.11 24.56
CA LYS A 24 3.91 9.66 25.59
C LYS A 24 5.29 9.34 25.01
N LEU A 25 5.35 8.61 23.90
CA LEU A 25 6.59 8.11 23.29
C LEU A 25 6.93 8.83 21.98
N ALA A 26 8.22 8.86 21.62
CA ALA A 26 8.74 9.34 20.34
C ALA A 26 8.22 10.73 19.89
N LYS A 27 8.18 11.70 20.81
CA LYS A 27 7.59 13.04 20.59
C LYS A 27 8.25 13.90 19.51
N GLN A 28 9.43 13.51 19.04
CA GLN A 28 10.15 14.21 17.98
C GLN A 28 9.78 13.72 16.58
N ALA A 29 9.13 12.55 16.46
CA ALA A 29 8.61 12.08 15.18
C ALA A 29 7.48 12.98 14.68
N ASP A 30 7.18 12.93 13.39
CA ASP A 30 6.08 13.73 12.86
C ASP A 30 4.73 13.28 13.40
N GLY A 31 4.58 11.96 13.56
CA GLY A 31 3.52 11.32 14.32
C GLY A 31 4.03 10.06 15.02
N SER A 32 3.49 9.76 16.19
CA SER A 32 3.81 8.54 16.94
C SER A 32 2.58 8.01 17.66
N VAL A 33 2.37 6.70 17.57
CA VAL A 33 1.23 6.01 18.19
C VAL A 33 1.68 4.67 18.75
N VAL A 34 1.12 4.32 19.91
CA VAL A 34 1.14 2.96 20.44
C VAL A 34 -0.23 2.33 20.27
N VAL A 35 -0.30 1.20 19.57
CA VAL A 35 -1.50 0.35 19.51
C VAL A 35 -1.30 -0.81 20.45
N ARG A 36 -2.33 -1.14 21.24
CA ARG A 36 -2.33 -2.26 22.17
C ARG A 36 -3.58 -3.10 22.00
N MET A 37 -3.41 -4.42 21.90
CA MET A 37 -4.47 -5.42 22.08
C MET A 37 -3.93 -6.51 22.99
N ASP A 38 -4.65 -6.83 24.06
CA ASP A 38 -4.14 -7.66 25.16
C ASP A 38 -2.80 -7.13 25.68
N ASP A 39 -1.73 -7.93 25.66
CA ASP A 39 -0.35 -7.52 26.00
C ASP A 39 0.54 -7.32 24.76
N THR A 40 -0.02 -7.44 23.56
CA THR A 40 0.65 -7.10 22.30
C THR A 40 0.59 -5.59 22.09
N MET A 41 1.76 -4.95 21.98
CA MET A 41 1.91 -3.51 21.80
C MET A 41 2.86 -3.21 20.65
N LEU A 42 2.38 -2.40 19.70
CA LEU A 42 3.16 -1.87 18.60
C LEU A 42 3.39 -0.38 18.78
N LEU A 43 4.63 0.07 18.63
CA LEU A 43 4.97 1.48 18.49
C LEU A 43 5.17 1.78 17.00
N ALA A 44 4.34 2.65 16.44
CA ALA A 44 4.54 3.20 15.11
C ALA A 44 5.02 4.65 15.20
N THR A 45 6.01 4.99 14.38
CA THR A 45 6.51 6.35 14.21
C THR A 45 6.61 6.68 12.74
N VAL A 46 6.22 7.90 12.38
CA VAL A 46 6.31 8.41 11.02
C VAL A 46 7.06 9.72 10.98
N VAL A 47 7.92 9.86 9.98
CA VAL A 47 8.70 11.08 9.72
C VAL A 47 8.70 11.29 8.22
N ALA A 48 8.48 12.52 7.78
CA ALA A 48 8.77 12.90 6.41
C ALA A 48 9.52 14.21 6.33
N ASN A 49 10.45 14.29 5.38
CA ASN A 49 11.17 15.52 5.09
C ASN A 49 10.20 16.65 4.74
N ASN A 50 10.61 17.89 4.99
CA ASN A 50 9.81 19.06 4.64
C ASN A 50 9.84 19.35 3.14
N GLU A 51 10.94 19.01 2.47
CA GLU A 51 11.16 19.22 1.05
C GLU A 51 11.52 17.89 0.38
N ALA A 52 11.13 17.74 -0.89
CA ALA A 52 11.60 16.66 -1.74
C ALA A 52 13.08 16.89 -2.11
N LYS A 53 13.80 15.81 -2.39
CA LYS A 53 15.15 15.94 -2.98
C LYS A 53 15.03 16.41 -4.42
N GLU A 54 16.09 17.05 -4.92
CA GLU A 54 16.19 17.42 -6.34
C GLU A 54 16.00 16.19 -7.24
N ASP A 55 15.29 16.38 -8.35
CA ASP A 55 15.04 15.36 -9.38
C ASP A 55 14.33 14.08 -8.93
N VAL A 56 13.58 14.11 -7.82
CA VAL A 56 12.73 12.99 -7.41
C VAL A 56 11.41 13.01 -8.18
N ASP A 57 11.17 11.95 -8.97
CA ASP A 57 9.98 11.74 -9.81
C ASP A 57 9.04 10.64 -9.28
N PHE A 58 9.27 10.18 -8.05
CA PHE A 58 8.47 9.14 -7.39
C PHE A 58 8.31 9.43 -5.89
N MET A 59 7.28 8.86 -5.27
CA MET A 59 7.12 8.94 -3.81
C MET A 59 8.10 7.98 -3.08
N PRO A 60 9.10 8.49 -2.33
CA PRO A 60 10.02 7.67 -1.57
C PRO A 60 9.40 7.30 -0.22
N LEU A 61 8.58 6.25 -0.21
CA LEU A 61 8.02 5.65 1.00
C LEU A 61 8.83 4.41 1.37
N SER A 62 9.36 4.39 2.60
CA SER A 62 9.97 3.22 3.23
C SER A 62 9.15 2.80 4.45
N VAL A 63 8.79 1.53 4.52
CA VAL A 63 8.09 0.94 5.66
C VAL A 63 8.96 -0.17 6.22
N ASP A 64 9.29 -0.07 7.51
CA ASP A 64 10.01 -1.11 8.23
C ASP A 64 9.15 -1.62 9.38
N TYR A 65 9.05 -2.95 9.48
CA TYR A 65 8.44 -3.64 10.60
C TYR A 65 9.51 -4.47 11.33
N LYS A 66 9.59 -4.35 12.66
CA LYS A 66 10.58 -5.07 13.45
C LYS A 66 9.99 -5.66 14.72
N GLU A 67 10.26 -6.93 14.96
CA GLU A 67 9.98 -7.57 16.24
C GLU A 67 11.22 -7.62 17.12
N LYS A 68 11.18 -6.89 18.24
CA LYS A 68 12.29 -6.93 19.22
C LYS A 68 12.21 -8.22 20.02
N TYR A 69 13.32 -8.94 20.18
CA TYR A 69 13.33 -10.15 21.02
C TYR A 69 12.97 -9.82 22.47
N ALA A 70 13.36 -8.63 22.93
CA ALA A 70 12.99 -8.11 24.24
C ALA A 70 11.47 -7.96 24.44
N ALA A 71 10.68 -7.78 23.38
CA ALA A 71 9.22 -7.68 23.47
C ALA A 71 8.58 -8.96 24.00
N THR A 72 9.25 -10.10 23.85
CA THR A 72 8.81 -11.41 24.39
C THR A 72 9.73 -11.92 25.50
N GLY A 73 10.60 -11.06 26.05
CA GLY A 73 11.54 -11.42 27.12
C GLY A 73 12.63 -12.41 26.71
N LYS A 74 12.97 -12.47 25.41
CA LYS A 74 13.98 -13.39 24.87
C LYS A 74 15.25 -12.65 24.48
N PHE A 75 16.38 -13.36 24.50
CA PHE A 75 17.62 -12.90 23.89
C PHE A 75 17.66 -13.34 22.42
N PRO A 76 18.20 -12.52 21.49
CA PRO A 76 18.38 -12.93 20.11
C PRO A 76 19.21 -14.21 20.00
N GLY A 77 18.78 -15.11 19.11
CA GLY A 77 19.52 -16.33 18.76
C GLY A 77 20.85 -16.03 18.06
N GLY A 78 21.67 -17.07 17.84
CA GLY A 78 22.91 -16.96 17.07
C GLY A 78 24.11 -16.35 17.81
N PHE A 79 25.18 -16.08 17.06
CA PHE A 79 26.49 -15.67 17.59
C PHE A 79 26.52 -14.23 18.09
N PHE A 80 25.96 -13.28 17.33
CA PHE A 80 26.07 -11.85 17.63
C PHE A 80 25.14 -11.35 18.74
N LYS A 81 24.12 -12.13 19.14
CA LYS A 81 23.13 -11.76 20.18
C LYS A 81 22.48 -10.39 19.93
N ARG A 82 22.22 -10.07 18.67
CA ARG A 82 21.60 -8.82 18.22
C ARG A 82 20.57 -9.10 17.14
N GLU A 83 19.55 -8.26 17.06
CA GLU A 83 18.66 -8.18 15.91
C GLU A 83 19.48 -7.89 14.66
N ALA A 84 19.39 -8.78 13.66
CA ALA A 84 20.04 -8.63 12.37
C ALA A 84 19.04 -8.10 11.33
N ARG A 85 19.29 -8.42 10.06
CA ARG A 85 18.36 -8.15 8.95
C ARG A 85 16.94 -8.63 9.28
N PRO A 86 15.90 -7.95 8.77
CA PRO A 86 14.53 -8.42 8.85
C PRO A 86 14.38 -9.86 8.33
N SER A 87 13.54 -10.64 9.01
CA SER A 87 13.09 -11.96 8.55
C SER A 87 12.07 -11.82 7.42
N ASP A 88 11.83 -12.91 6.68
CA ASP A 88 10.83 -12.90 5.60
C ASP A 88 9.43 -12.52 6.13
N TYR A 89 9.08 -12.98 7.33
CA TYR A 89 7.84 -12.61 8.00
C TYR A 89 7.75 -11.09 8.28
N GLU A 90 8.82 -10.49 8.83
CA GLU A 90 8.86 -9.04 9.06
C GLU A 90 8.78 -8.24 7.74
N VAL A 91 9.44 -8.71 6.68
CA VAL A 91 9.39 -8.10 5.35
C VAL A 91 7.99 -8.20 4.74
N LEU A 92 7.30 -9.34 4.91
CA LEU A 92 5.94 -9.51 4.41
C LEU A 92 4.97 -8.55 5.10
N ILE A 93 5.06 -8.36 6.41
CA ILE A 93 4.24 -7.38 7.15
C ILE A 93 4.53 -5.95 6.65
N ALA A 94 5.81 -5.59 6.52
CA ALA A 94 6.19 -4.28 5.98
C ALA A 94 5.57 -4.03 4.60
N ARG A 95 5.52 -5.05 3.74
CA ARG A 95 4.88 -4.98 2.41
C ARG A 95 3.36 -4.86 2.48
N LEU A 96 2.69 -5.51 3.43
CA LEU A 96 1.24 -5.36 3.63
C LEU A 96 0.89 -3.91 3.98
N VAL A 97 1.62 -3.34 4.94
CA VAL A 97 1.45 -1.94 5.35
C VAL A 97 1.77 -0.98 4.21
N ASP A 98 2.90 -1.16 3.49
CA ASP A 98 3.26 -0.32 2.35
C ASP A 98 2.18 -0.31 1.25
N ARG A 99 1.67 -1.49 0.87
CA ARG A 99 0.61 -1.63 -0.13
C ARG A 99 -0.66 -0.89 0.25
N ALA A 100 -1.00 -0.88 1.54
CA ALA A 100 -2.20 -0.24 2.04
C ALA A 100 -2.06 1.29 2.15
N LEU A 101 -0.87 1.80 2.50
CA LEU A 101 -0.62 3.23 2.68
C LEU A 101 -0.27 3.97 1.38
N ARG A 102 0.58 3.38 0.54
CA ARG A 102 1.19 4.05 -0.62
C ARG A 102 0.18 4.74 -1.56
N PRO A 103 -0.97 4.15 -1.92
CA PRO A 103 -1.91 4.79 -2.84
C PRO A 103 -2.64 6.01 -2.26
N LEU A 104 -2.54 6.24 -0.95
CA LEU A 104 -3.27 7.31 -0.25
C LEU A 104 -2.42 8.57 -0.04
N PHE A 105 -1.14 8.52 -0.36
CA PHE A 105 -0.36 9.74 -0.48
C PHE A 105 -0.78 10.49 -1.77
N PRO A 106 -0.81 11.83 -1.74
CA PRO A 106 -1.04 12.60 -2.95
C PRO A 106 -0.02 12.25 -4.05
N ALA A 107 -0.46 12.26 -5.31
CA ALA A 107 0.36 11.81 -6.44
C ALA A 107 1.63 12.67 -6.66
N ASP A 108 1.60 13.92 -6.21
CA ASP A 108 2.66 14.93 -6.28
C ASP A 108 3.46 15.05 -4.96
N PHE A 109 3.29 14.11 -4.04
CA PHE A 109 4.02 14.10 -2.78
C PHE A 109 5.33 13.31 -2.89
N HIS A 110 6.46 14.00 -3.07
CA HIS A 110 7.79 13.40 -3.27
C HIS A 110 8.74 13.53 -2.06
N ALA A 111 8.25 14.02 -0.93
CA ALA A 111 9.05 14.06 0.29
C ALA A 111 9.32 12.63 0.79
N GLU A 112 10.59 12.34 1.07
CA GLU A 112 11.00 11.06 1.64
C GLU A 112 10.27 10.84 2.97
N THR A 113 9.55 9.72 3.04
CA THR A 113 8.69 9.35 4.16
C THR A 113 9.11 8.00 4.69
N GLN A 114 9.36 7.94 6.00
CA GLN A 114 9.68 6.71 6.71
C GLN A 114 8.60 6.37 7.71
N VAL A 115 8.15 5.12 7.68
CA VAL A 115 7.22 4.51 8.63
C VAL A 115 7.96 3.38 9.33
N LEU A 116 8.20 3.52 10.63
CA LEU A 116 8.81 2.49 11.45
C LEU A 116 7.78 1.92 12.40
N ILE A 117 7.64 0.60 12.44
CA ILE A 117 6.71 -0.12 13.30
C ILE A 117 7.51 -1.15 14.09
N GLU A 118 7.46 -1.06 15.42
CA GLU A 118 8.18 -1.95 16.32
C GLU A 118 7.22 -2.68 17.25
N LEU A 119 7.33 -4.00 17.35
CA LEU A 119 6.76 -4.76 18.44
C LEU A 119 7.58 -4.50 19.71
N ILE A 120 6.95 -3.84 20.68
CA ILE A 120 7.59 -3.44 21.94
C ILE A 120 7.15 -4.29 23.13
N SER A 121 6.01 -4.97 23.03
CA SER A 121 5.53 -6.00 23.95
C SER A 121 4.74 -7.03 23.15
N GLY A 122 4.99 -8.32 23.33
CA GLY A 122 4.32 -9.39 22.58
C GLY A 122 3.55 -10.33 23.49
N ASN A 123 2.27 -10.54 23.20
CA ASN A 123 1.49 -11.63 23.78
C ASN A 123 1.67 -12.90 22.94
N ALA A 124 1.81 -14.06 23.60
CA ALA A 124 2.06 -15.33 22.92
C ALA A 124 0.91 -15.81 22.02
N ASN A 125 -0.30 -15.30 22.21
CA ASN A 125 -1.50 -15.76 21.52
C ASN A 125 -2.10 -14.70 20.57
N THR A 126 -1.58 -13.47 20.56
CA THR A 126 -2.13 -12.36 19.78
C THR A 126 -1.21 -11.98 18.63
N PRO A 127 -1.57 -12.30 17.37
CA PRO A 127 -0.79 -11.93 16.20
C PRO A 127 -0.62 -10.40 16.09
N PRO A 128 0.62 -9.89 15.96
CA PRO A 128 0.86 -8.45 15.89
C PRO A 128 0.67 -7.87 14.48
N ASP A 129 0.75 -8.70 13.44
CA ASP A 129 0.65 -8.30 12.04
C ASP A 129 -0.64 -7.54 11.74
N ALA A 130 -1.79 -8.03 12.20
CA ALA A 130 -3.10 -7.41 12.01
C ALA A 130 -3.26 -6.03 12.69
N LEU A 131 -2.30 -5.60 13.52
CA LEU A 131 -2.30 -4.29 14.16
C LEU A 131 -1.30 -3.33 13.52
N ALA A 132 -0.43 -3.81 12.62
CA ALA A 132 0.69 -3.04 12.09
C ALA A 132 0.21 -1.86 11.23
N ALA A 133 -0.68 -2.09 10.27
CA ALA A 133 -1.19 -1.00 9.43
C ALA A 133 -2.09 -0.04 10.22
N LEU A 134 -2.86 -0.53 11.21
CA LEU A 134 -3.61 0.32 12.14
C LEU A 134 -2.67 1.26 12.88
N ALA A 135 -1.54 0.76 13.42
CA ALA A 135 -0.57 1.58 14.12
C ALA A 135 0.07 2.63 13.20
N ALA A 136 0.50 2.22 12.00
CA ALA A 136 1.09 3.11 11.02
C ALA A 136 0.13 4.21 10.54
N SER A 137 -1.11 3.83 10.22
CA SER A 137 -2.15 4.77 9.81
C SER A 137 -2.52 5.73 10.93
N ALA A 138 -2.62 5.25 12.17
CA ALA A 138 -2.90 6.10 13.32
C ALA A 138 -1.76 7.11 13.54
N ALA A 139 -0.50 6.70 13.36
CA ALA A 139 0.66 7.58 13.42
C ALA A 139 0.63 8.66 12.32
N LEU A 140 0.25 8.31 11.08
CA LEU A 140 0.02 9.28 10.00
C LEU A 140 -1.16 10.22 10.31
N ALA A 141 -2.25 9.69 10.86
CA ALA A 141 -3.45 10.45 11.19
C ALA A 141 -3.14 11.56 12.20
N VAL A 142 -2.36 11.27 13.25
CA VAL A 142 -1.96 12.26 14.27
C VAL A 142 -0.80 13.18 13.86
N SER A 143 -0.26 12.99 12.65
CA SER A 143 0.80 13.83 12.09
C SER A 143 0.25 14.99 11.24
N ASN A 144 1.12 15.92 10.85
CA ASN A 144 0.81 16.93 9.84
C ASN A 144 1.11 16.47 8.40
N ILE A 145 1.50 15.21 8.17
CA ILE A 145 1.86 14.70 6.84
C ILE A 145 0.61 14.62 5.93
N PRO A 146 0.63 15.13 4.69
CA PRO A 146 -0.45 14.95 3.72
C PRO A 146 -0.71 13.48 3.45
N PHE A 147 -1.92 13.01 3.75
CA PHE A 147 -2.30 11.60 3.63
C PHE A 147 -3.82 11.48 3.54
N ASN A 148 -4.33 10.81 2.52
CA ASN A 148 -5.77 10.65 2.23
C ASN A 148 -6.39 9.44 2.95
N GLY A 149 -5.90 9.10 4.14
CA GLY A 149 -6.48 8.08 5.01
C GLY A 149 -7.47 8.67 6.03
N PRO A 150 -7.67 8.02 7.20
CA PRO A 150 -6.94 6.84 7.68
C PRO A 150 -7.37 5.55 6.98
N ILE A 151 -6.51 4.55 7.08
CA ILE A 151 -6.88 3.15 6.85
C ILE A 151 -6.93 2.40 8.17
N SER A 152 -7.51 1.22 8.15
CA SER A 152 -7.10 0.17 9.06
C SER A 152 -6.91 -1.13 8.33
N GLU A 153 -6.30 -2.09 9.02
CA GLU A 153 -6.11 -3.45 8.59
C GLU A 153 -6.62 -4.39 9.67
N VAL A 154 -7.28 -5.47 9.27
CA VAL A 154 -7.71 -6.53 10.16
C VAL A 154 -7.46 -7.89 9.52
N ARG A 155 -7.19 -8.89 10.35
CA ARG A 155 -7.23 -10.29 9.95
C ARG A 155 -8.65 -10.81 10.17
N VAL A 156 -9.30 -11.28 9.13
CA VAL A 156 -10.60 -11.98 9.21
C VAL A 156 -10.37 -13.46 8.95
N ALA A 157 -10.93 -14.32 9.79
CA ALA A 157 -10.89 -15.76 9.57
C ALA A 157 -12.27 -16.40 9.73
N LYS A 158 -12.52 -17.49 9.02
CA LYS A 158 -13.70 -18.34 9.22
C LYS A 158 -13.31 -19.53 10.09
N ILE A 159 -13.87 -19.58 11.29
CA ILE A 159 -13.60 -20.63 12.28
C ILE A 159 -14.95 -21.20 12.73
N ASP A 160 -15.11 -22.52 12.61
CA ASP A 160 -16.35 -23.23 12.95
C ASP A 160 -17.59 -22.58 12.29
N GLY A 161 -17.46 -22.17 11.02
CA GLY A 161 -18.53 -21.50 10.26
C GLY A 161 -18.79 -20.02 10.60
N LYS A 162 -18.02 -19.40 11.50
CA LYS A 162 -18.20 -17.98 11.91
C LYS A 162 -17.02 -17.12 11.47
N MET A 163 -17.29 -15.89 11.05
CA MET A 163 -16.26 -14.90 10.79
C MET A 163 -15.78 -14.30 12.11
N VAL A 164 -14.46 -14.25 12.31
CA VAL A 164 -13.81 -13.74 13.51
C VAL A 164 -12.77 -12.70 13.10
N ILE A 165 -12.77 -11.56 13.78
CA ILE A 165 -11.82 -10.46 13.55
C ILE A 165 -10.64 -10.59 14.51
N ASN A 166 -9.44 -10.44 13.96
CA ASN A 166 -8.14 -10.56 14.62
C ASN A 166 -8.07 -11.78 15.55
N PRO A 167 -8.32 -13.01 15.03
CA PRO A 167 -8.31 -14.24 15.82
C PRO A 167 -6.94 -14.49 16.49
N SER A 168 -6.93 -15.33 17.52
CA SER A 168 -5.70 -15.75 18.18
C SER A 168 -4.90 -16.75 17.32
N PHE A 169 -3.61 -16.95 17.61
CA PHE A 169 -2.82 -17.97 16.91
C PHE A 169 -3.46 -19.37 17.01
N ALA A 170 -3.96 -19.75 18.18
CA ALA A 170 -4.63 -21.04 18.38
C ALA A 170 -5.94 -21.18 17.57
N ASP A 171 -6.62 -20.07 17.31
CA ASP A 171 -7.83 -20.07 16.48
C ASP A 171 -7.52 -20.21 14.99
N LEU A 172 -6.41 -19.62 14.53
CA LEU A 172 -5.98 -19.68 13.14
C LEU A 172 -5.65 -21.11 12.66
N GLU A 173 -5.17 -21.98 13.55
CA GLU A 173 -4.93 -23.40 13.22
C GLU A 173 -6.21 -24.11 12.75
N ARG A 174 -7.38 -23.63 13.20
CA ARG A 174 -8.70 -24.18 12.88
C ARG A 174 -9.41 -23.43 11.74
N ALA A 175 -8.78 -22.40 11.18
CA ALA A 175 -9.39 -21.57 10.15
C ALA A 175 -9.60 -22.36 8.84
N GLU A 176 -10.78 -22.17 8.24
CA GLU A 176 -11.10 -22.59 6.87
C GLU A 176 -10.61 -21.58 5.83
N LEU A 177 -10.65 -20.30 6.20
CA LEU A 177 -10.06 -19.18 5.46
C LEU A 177 -9.47 -18.17 6.44
N GLU A 178 -8.40 -17.52 6.03
CA GLU A 178 -7.88 -16.32 6.69
C GLU A 178 -7.45 -15.29 5.66
N MET A 179 -7.76 -14.02 5.92
CA MET A 179 -7.36 -12.91 5.07
C MET A 179 -6.99 -11.71 5.93
N ILE A 180 -5.93 -11.02 5.53
CA ILE A 180 -5.67 -9.66 5.93
C ILE A 180 -6.33 -8.74 4.91
N VAL A 181 -7.17 -7.84 5.39
CA VAL A 181 -7.87 -6.84 4.59
C VAL A 181 -7.52 -5.47 5.13
N ALA A 182 -7.06 -4.59 4.26
CA ALA A 182 -6.86 -3.18 4.57
C ALA A 182 -7.78 -2.29 3.74
N ALA A 183 -8.39 -1.31 4.38
CA ALA A 183 -9.39 -0.44 3.77
C ALA A 183 -9.39 0.95 4.43
N THR A 184 -9.88 1.95 3.69
CA THR A 184 -10.39 3.19 4.27
C THR A 184 -11.82 2.99 4.75
N ILE A 185 -12.46 4.04 5.28
CA ILE A 185 -13.90 4.01 5.63
C ILE A 185 -14.76 3.60 4.43
N GLU A 186 -14.36 4.00 3.22
CA GLU A 186 -15.18 3.84 2.02
C GLU A 186 -14.71 2.71 1.12
N ASN A 187 -13.40 2.53 0.97
CA ASN A 187 -12.83 1.71 -0.10
C ASN A 187 -11.87 0.65 0.43
N ILE A 188 -11.99 -0.57 -0.10
CA ILE A 188 -11.03 -1.65 0.13
C ILE A 188 -9.79 -1.39 -0.71
N MET A 189 -8.62 -1.45 -0.07
CA MET A 189 -7.34 -1.10 -0.68
C MET A 189 -6.49 -2.33 -0.98
N MET A 190 -6.47 -3.29 -0.06
CA MET A 190 -5.57 -4.44 -0.12
C MET A 190 -6.25 -5.66 0.53
N VAL A 191 -6.10 -6.81 -0.12
CA VAL A 191 -6.53 -8.12 0.40
C VAL A 191 -5.39 -9.10 0.13
N GLU A 192 -5.02 -9.87 1.15
CA GLU A 192 -4.05 -10.96 1.10
C GLU A 192 -4.58 -12.10 1.97
N GLY A 193 -4.47 -13.36 1.55
CA GLY A 193 -4.89 -14.46 2.42
C GLY A 193 -4.74 -15.84 1.82
N GLU A 194 -5.04 -16.82 2.66
CA GLU A 194 -4.95 -18.25 2.37
C GLU A 194 -6.27 -18.93 2.74
N MET A 195 -6.73 -19.87 1.91
CA MET A 195 -8.01 -20.55 2.11
C MET A 195 -7.96 -22.01 1.69
N LYS A 196 -8.77 -22.84 2.36
CA LYS A 196 -8.97 -24.26 2.06
C LYS A 196 -10.16 -24.44 1.11
N GLU A 197 -9.96 -24.11 -0.16
CA GLU A 197 -10.95 -24.30 -1.24
C GLU A 197 -12.36 -23.75 -0.91
N VAL A 198 -12.41 -22.56 -0.30
CA VAL A 198 -13.67 -21.92 0.11
C VAL A 198 -14.44 -21.32 -1.07
N SER A 199 -15.76 -21.14 -0.89
CA SER A 199 -16.61 -20.51 -1.90
C SER A 199 -16.31 -19.02 -2.08
N GLU A 200 -16.56 -18.47 -3.26
CA GLU A 200 -16.46 -17.02 -3.51
C GLU A 200 -17.43 -16.23 -2.61
N ALA A 201 -18.57 -16.82 -2.24
CA ALA A 201 -19.53 -16.23 -1.33
C ALA A 201 -18.95 -16.05 0.08
N ASP A 202 -18.22 -17.06 0.59
CA ASP A 202 -17.53 -16.98 1.88
C ASP A 202 -16.41 -15.92 1.84
N MET A 203 -15.64 -15.86 0.74
CA MET A 203 -14.59 -14.85 0.55
C MET A 203 -15.17 -13.43 0.57
N LEU A 204 -16.26 -13.19 -0.17
CA LEU A 204 -16.95 -11.89 -0.19
C LEU A 204 -17.54 -11.54 1.18
N ASN A 205 -18.06 -12.52 1.91
CA ASN A 205 -18.57 -12.29 3.26
C ASN A 205 -17.46 -11.87 4.22
N ALA A 206 -16.31 -12.57 4.20
CA ALA A 206 -15.16 -12.24 5.01
C ALA A 206 -14.62 -10.82 4.73
N ILE A 207 -14.51 -10.42 3.45
CA ILE A 207 -14.10 -9.06 3.07
C ILE A 207 -15.08 -8.01 3.61
N LYS A 208 -16.39 -8.25 3.53
CA LYS A 208 -17.41 -7.34 4.08
C LYS A 208 -17.32 -7.23 5.60
N THR A 209 -17.22 -8.35 6.31
CA THR A 209 -17.07 -8.36 7.77
C THR A 209 -15.81 -7.60 8.20
N ALA A 210 -14.69 -7.79 7.49
CA ALA A 210 -13.47 -7.04 7.73
C ALA A 210 -13.67 -5.53 7.52
N HIS A 211 -14.33 -5.12 6.43
CA HIS A 211 -14.54 -3.69 6.13
C HIS A 211 -15.41 -3.00 7.20
N GLU A 212 -16.46 -3.65 7.69
CA GLU A 212 -17.28 -3.10 8.78
C GLU A 212 -16.46 -2.90 10.08
N ALA A 213 -15.60 -3.85 10.43
CA ALA A 213 -14.69 -3.69 11.56
C ALA A 213 -13.71 -2.53 11.33
N ILE A 214 -13.12 -2.43 10.13
CA ILE A 214 -12.17 -1.37 9.77
C ILE A 214 -12.79 0.03 9.89
N LYS A 215 -14.06 0.22 9.50
CA LYS A 215 -14.74 1.52 9.63
C LYS A 215 -14.72 2.06 11.06
N ILE A 216 -14.95 1.19 12.04
CA ILE A 216 -14.88 1.54 13.47
C ILE A 216 -13.47 1.99 13.84
N GLN A 217 -12.44 1.25 13.39
CA GLN A 217 -11.04 1.56 13.68
C GLN A 217 -10.59 2.87 13.04
N CYS A 218 -11.03 3.15 11.80
CA CYS A 218 -10.79 4.43 11.13
C CYS A 218 -11.46 5.59 11.86
N GLN A 219 -12.71 5.43 12.33
CA GLN A 219 -13.39 6.47 13.09
C GLN A 219 -12.64 6.82 14.38
N VAL A 220 -12.14 5.82 15.10
CA VAL A 220 -11.35 6.03 16.32
C VAL A 220 -10.04 6.78 16.03
N GLN A 221 -9.39 6.52 14.89
CA GLN A 221 -8.21 7.28 14.47
C GLN A 221 -8.55 8.75 14.19
N LEU A 222 -9.67 9.02 13.53
CA LEU A 222 -10.14 10.39 13.30
C LEU A 222 -10.46 11.12 14.61
N ASP A 223 -11.14 10.44 15.54
CA ASP A 223 -11.48 10.99 16.85
C ASP A 223 -10.21 11.30 17.67
N LEU A 224 -9.18 10.46 17.58
CA LEU A 224 -7.89 10.70 18.21
C LEU A 224 -7.17 11.88 17.55
N ALA A 225 -7.12 11.94 16.21
CA ALA A 225 -6.47 13.01 15.46
C ALA A 225 -7.12 14.38 15.72
N ALA A 226 -8.44 14.44 15.90
CA ALA A 226 -9.15 15.68 16.23
C ALA A 226 -8.71 16.31 17.56
N GLU A 227 -8.22 15.50 18.50
CA GLU A 227 -7.67 15.97 19.79
C GLU A 227 -6.18 16.35 19.73
N VAL A 228 -5.50 16.07 18.62
CA VAL A 228 -4.07 16.36 18.42
C VAL A 228 -3.90 17.64 17.60
N GLU A 229 -3.34 18.69 18.21
CA GLU A 229 -3.20 20.01 17.57
C GLU A 229 -2.44 19.96 16.23
N LYS A 230 -1.34 19.20 16.17
CA LYS A 230 -0.51 19.04 14.95
C LYS A 230 -1.27 18.37 13.80
N ALA A 231 -2.30 17.58 14.09
CA ALA A 231 -3.05 16.84 13.08
C ALA A 231 -4.14 17.67 12.39
N LYS A 232 -4.55 18.80 12.99
CA LYS A 232 -5.65 19.65 12.49
C LYS A 232 -5.36 20.27 11.13
N THR A 233 -4.10 20.61 10.86
CA THR A 233 -3.67 21.22 9.60
C THR A 233 -2.54 20.38 9.02
N LYS A 234 -2.79 19.78 7.86
CA LYS A 234 -1.74 19.10 7.10
C LYS A 234 -0.79 20.15 6.51
N ARG A 235 0.51 19.86 6.48
CA ARG A 235 1.52 20.78 5.93
C ARG A 235 1.29 20.96 4.43
N GLU A 236 1.48 22.19 3.97
CA GLU A 236 1.54 22.48 2.54
C GLU A 236 2.82 21.88 1.94
N TYR A 237 2.76 21.53 0.66
CA TYR A 237 3.90 21.00 -0.07
C TYR A 237 3.81 21.46 -1.53
N CYS A 238 4.96 21.66 -2.17
CA CYS A 238 5.07 21.99 -3.59
C CYS A 238 6.34 21.33 -4.11
N HIS A 239 6.21 20.08 -4.57
CA HIS A 239 7.36 19.30 -5.05
C HIS A 239 7.47 19.27 -6.57
N GLU A 240 6.45 19.73 -7.27
CA GLU A 240 6.39 19.66 -8.73
C GLU A 240 6.21 21.06 -9.33
N GLN A 241 7.03 21.36 -10.33
CA GLN A 241 6.74 22.44 -11.26
C GLN A 241 5.87 21.87 -12.39
N ASN A 242 4.76 22.55 -12.67
CA ASN A 242 3.84 22.17 -13.75
C ASN A 242 3.85 23.24 -14.85
N ASP A 243 3.72 22.79 -16.09
CA ASP A 243 3.67 23.60 -17.31
C ASP A 243 2.41 23.14 -18.06
N GLU A 244 1.29 23.79 -17.76
CA GLU A 244 -0.03 23.40 -18.30
C GLU A 244 -0.12 23.61 -19.81
N ASP A 245 0.61 24.60 -20.36
CA ASP A 245 0.66 24.84 -21.80
C ASP A 245 1.39 23.69 -22.50
N LEU A 246 2.55 23.26 -21.99
CA LEU A 246 3.26 22.09 -22.51
C LEU A 246 2.41 20.82 -22.41
N LYS A 247 1.72 20.61 -21.28
CA LYS A 247 0.83 19.47 -21.08
C LYS A 247 -0.29 19.43 -22.12
N LEU A 248 -0.90 20.59 -22.41
CA LEU A 248 -1.95 20.71 -23.42
C LEU A 248 -1.40 20.47 -24.84
N GLN A 249 -0.20 21.00 -25.16
CA GLN A 249 0.47 20.77 -26.43
C GLN A 249 0.74 19.27 -26.66
N ILE A 250 1.31 18.58 -25.66
CA ILE A 250 1.57 17.14 -25.72
C ILE A 250 0.26 16.38 -25.93
N LYS A 251 -0.77 16.68 -25.16
CA LYS A 251 -2.07 16.02 -25.27
C LYS A 251 -2.66 16.16 -26.67
N ASN A 252 -2.71 17.38 -27.20
CA ASN A 252 -3.28 17.65 -28.52
C ASN A 252 -2.51 16.95 -29.65
N PHE A 253 -1.18 16.88 -29.54
CA PHE A 253 -0.35 16.25 -30.57
C PHE A 253 -0.38 14.71 -30.51
N THR A 254 -0.34 14.14 -29.30
CA THR A 254 -0.07 12.70 -29.10
C THR A 254 -1.33 11.87 -28.91
N TYR A 255 -2.37 12.38 -28.25
CA TYR A 255 -3.51 11.57 -27.77
C TYR A 255 -4.15 10.72 -28.88
N ASN A 256 -4.51 11.32 -30.01
CA ASN A 256 -5.17 10.60 -31.11
C ASN A 256 -4.25 9.54 -31.75
N LYS A 257 -2.94 9.77 -31.78
CA LYS A 257 -1.96 8.79 -32.29
C LYS A 257 -1.86 7.61 -31.33
N LEU A 258 -1.73 7.89 -30.03
CA LEU A 258 -1.66 6.87 -28.98
C LEU A 258 -2.94 6.03 -28.91
N TYR A 259 -4.11 6.67 -29.01
CA TYR A 259 -5.40 5.98 -29.04
C TYR A 259 -5.49 5.01 -30.23
N LYS A 260 -5.08 5.45 -31.43
CA LYS A 260 -5.05 4.58 -32.62
C LYS A 260 -4.11 3.39 -32.44
N ILE A 261 -2.92 3.61 -31.86
CA ILE A 261 -1.96 2.53 -31.58
C ILE A 261 -2.56 1.54 -30.57
N ALA A 262 -3.17 2.04 -29.49
CA ALA A 262 -3.84 1.22 -28.48
C ALA A 262 -4.97 0.37 -29.07
N GLY A 263 -5.76 0.93 -29.99
CA GLY A 263 -6.84 0.24 -30.70
C GLY A 263 -6.37 -0.71 -31.82
N SER A 264 -5.11 -0.66 -32.23
CA SER A 264 -4.56 -1.49 -33.32
C SER A 264 -4.35 -2.96 -32.93
N SER A 265 -4.64 -3.35 -31.69
CA SER A 265 -4.60 -4.76 -31.24
C SER A 265 -3.25 -5.46 -31.48
N ILE A 266 -2.16 -4.73 -31.29
CA ILE A 266 -0.80 -5.23 -31.53
C ILE A 266 -0.39 -6.11 -30.34
N ALA A 267 -0.35 -7.43 -30.56
CA ALA A 267 0.03 -8.41 -29.54
C ALA A 267 1.49 -8.27 -29.08
N ASP A 268 2.40 -7.98 -30.01
CA ASP A 268 3.83 -7.82 -29.73
C ASP A 268 4.09 -6.60 -28.83
N LYS A 269 4.62 -6.86 -27.62
CA LYS A 269 4.92 -5.83 -26.63
C LYS A 269 6.04 -4.90 -27.08
N HIS A 270 7.09 -5.42 -27.72
CA HIS A 270 8.24 -4.63 -28.14
C HIS A 270 7.84 -3.67 -29.25
N LYS A 271 7.15 -4.18 -30.28
CA LYS A 271 6.63 -3.35 -31.37
C LYS A 271 5.69 -2.25 -30.87
N ARG A 272 4.81 -2.58 -29.91
CA ARG A 272 3.91 -1.59 -29.32
C ARG A 272 4.66 -0.53 -28.51
N SER A 273 5.65 -0.93 -27.73
CA SER A 273 6.52 -0.01 -26.98
C SER A 273 7.32 0.92 -27.89
N GLU A 274 7.80 0.41 -29.01
CA GLU A 274 8.49 1.19 -30.04
C GLU A 274 7.56 2.23 -30.68
N LEU A 275 6.34 1.85 -31.04
CA LEU A 275 5.34 2.76 -31.62
C LEU A 275 4.93 3.87 -30.64
N PHE A 276 4.74 3.57 -29.36
CA PHE A 276 4.50 4.62 -28.37
C PHE A 276 5.72 5.53 -28.21
N SER A 277 6.92 4.95 -28.16
CA SER A 277 8.15 5.73 -28.06
C SER A 277 8.39 6.63 -29.29
N SER A 278 8.02 6.17 -30.49
CA SER A 278 8.16 6.97 -31.71
C SER A 278 7.23 8.18 -31.69
N VAL A 279 6.00 8.05 -31.20
CA VAL A 279 5.08 9.21 -31.04
C VAL A 279 5.64 10.24 -30.07
N ARG A 280 6.29 9.79 -28.98
CA ARG A 280 6.98 10.71 -28.06
C ARG A 280 8.13 11.42 -28.75
N GLN A 281 8.95 10.69 -29.51
CA GLN A 281 10.08 11.25 -30.24
C GLN A 281 9.61 12.27 -31.29
N GLU A 282 8.56 11.94 -32.05
CA GLU A 282 7.94 12.87 -33.00
C GLU A 282 7.51 14.20 -32.36
N PHE A 283 7.02 14.15 -31.11
CA PHE A 283 6.69 15.38 -30.37
C PHE A 283 7.94 16.15 -29.97
N VAL A 284 8.95 15.46 -29.43
CA VAL A 284 10.25 16.06 -29.05
C VAL A 284 10.90 16.75 -30.24
N ASP A 285 10.85 16.14 -31.43
CA ASP A 285 11.42 16.68 -32.67
C ASP A 285 10.70 17.94 -33.17
N THR A 286 9.51 18.28 -32.64
CA THR A 286 8.82 19.55 -32.94
C THR A 286 9.32 20.75 -32.12
N LEU A 287 10.08 20.49 -31.06
CA LEU A 287 10.61 21.51 -30.15
C LEU A 287 12.06 21.86 -30.52
N GLU A 288 12.52 23.05 -30.16
CA GLU A 288 13.94 23.38 -30.25
C GLU A 288 14.76 22.49 -29.29
N GLU A 289 15.96 22.08 -29.71
CA GLU A 289 16.78 21.09 -28.98
C GLU A 289 17.07 21.52 -27.53
N THR A 290 17.29 22.81 -27.31
CA THR A 290 17.52 23.41 -25.99
C THR A 290 16.29 23.31 -25.08
N ASP A 291 15.10 23.56 -25.62
CA ASP A 291 13.83 23.51 -24.89
C ASP A 291 13.42 22.07 -24.59
N ALA A 292 13.61 21.18 -25.56
CA ALA A 292 13.38 19.75 -25.41
C ALA A 292 14.24 19.15 -24.30
N SER A 293 15.53 19.48 -24.27
CA SER A 293 16.46 19.00 -23.24
C SER A 293 16.07 19.51 -21.85
N ALA A 294 15.77 20.81 -21.72
CA ALA A 294 15.38 21.42 -20.46
C ALA A 294 14.07 20.87 -19.89
N LYS A 295 13.09 20.54 -20.75
CA LYS A 295 11.75 20.08 -20.34
C LYS A 295 11.55 18.56 -20.44
N MET A 296 12.60 17.78 -20.70
CA MET A 296 12.49 16.35 -20.98
C MET A 296 11.78 15.55 -19.88
N SER A 297 12.02 15.88 -18.61
CA SER A 297 11.34 15.24 -17.46
C SER A 297 9.83 15.47 -17.51
N LEU A 298 9.40 16.72 -17.72
CA LEU A 298 7.99 17.10 -17.88
C LEU A 298 7.36 16.43 -19.11
N ILE A 299 8.08 16.38 -20.23
CA ILE A 299 7.61 15.73 -21.46
C ILE A 299 7.34 14.24 -21.20
N LYS A 300 8.25 13.53 -20.54
CA LYS A 300 8.06 12.11 -20.20
C LYS A 300 6.85 11.89 -19.30
N ARG A 301 6.69 12.71 -18.26
CA ARG A 301 5.56 12.63 -17.31
C ARG A 301 4.22 12.86 -18.01
N TYR A 302 4.06 14.00 -18.69
CA TYR A 302 2.81 14.33 -19.37
C TYR A 302 2.49 13.38 -20.52
N PHE A 303 3.50 12.91 -21.25
CA PHE A 303 3.31 11.88 -22.26
C PHE A 303 2.76 10.59 -21.66
N HIS A 304 3.31 10.15 -20.51
CA HIS A 304 2.83 8.96 -19.82
C HIS A 304 1.38 9.09 -19.35
N ASP A 305 0.98 10.27 -18.86
CA ASP A 305 -0.41 10.55 -18.48
C ASP A 305 -1.37 10.43 -19.68
N VAL A 306 -0.99 11.01 -20.82
CA VAL A 306 -1.79 10.95 -22.06
C VAL A 306 -1.83 9.52 -22.61
N GLU A 307 -0.73 8.76 -22.53
CA GLU A 307 -0.67 7.35 -22.90
C GLU A 307 -1.64 6.52 -22.04
N LYS A 308 -1.60 6.70 -20.72
CA LYS A 308 -2.49 6.03 -19.77
C LYS A 308 -3.96 6.36 -20.06
N GLU A 309 -4.28 7.62 -20.32
CA GLU A 309 -5.63 8.08 -20.68
C GLU A 309 -6.09 7.43 -22.00
N ALA A 310 -5.28 7.49 -23.06
CA ALA A 310 -5.61 6.96 -24.38
C ALA A 310 -5.83 5.44 -24.37
N VAL A 311 -4.95 4.69 -23.70
CA VAL A 311 -5.08 3.23 -23.56
C VAL A 311 -6.34 2.87 -22.79
N ARG A 312 -6.61 3.57 -21.68
CA ARG A 312 -7.81 3.34 -20.88
C ARG A 312 -9.08 3.60 -21.68
N ASN A 313 -9.15 4.72 -22.40
CA ASN A 313 -10.32 5.07 -23.22
C ASN A 313 -10.53 4.07 -24.36
N SER A 314 -9.46 3.69 -25.06
CA SER A 314 -9.52 2.65 -26.10
C SER A 314 -10.12 1.35 -25.58
N VAL A 315 -9.68 0.85 -24.41
CA VAL A 315 -10.22 -0.40 -23.84
C VAL A 315 -11.67 -0.25 -23.39
N LEU A 316 -12.05 0.89 -22.80
CA LEU A 316 -13.42 1.14 -22.34
C LEU A 316 -14.43 1.23 -23.50
N GLU A 317 -14.04 1.90 -24.59
CA GLU A 317 -14.90 2.14 -25.75
C GLU A 317 -14.98 0.93 -26.67
N THR A 318 -13.85 0.32 -27.00
CA THR A 318 -13.82 -0.82 -27.94
C THR A 318 -14.12 -2.16 -27.28
N ARG A 319 -13.98 -2.26 -25.95
CA ARG A 319 -14.03 -3.52 -25.18
C ARG A 319 -13.00 -4.57 -25.62
N ILE A 320 -11.94 -4.11 -26.29
CA ILE A 320 -10.82 -4.92 -26.76
C ILE A 320 -9.55 -4.44 -26.06
N ARG A 321 -8.70 -5.38 -25.64
CA ARG A 321 -7.43 -5.09 -25.00
C ARG A 321 -6.38 -4.69 -26.04
N ILE A 322 -5.30 -4.05 -25.58
CA ILE A 322 -4.18 -3.61 -26.44
C ILE A 322 -3.51 -4.74 -27.24
N ASP A 323 -3.66 -5.98 -26.80
CA ASP A 323 -3.13 -7.18 -27.46
C ASP A 323 -4.18 -7.93 -28.30
N GLY A 324 -5.34 -7.32 -28.53
CA GLY A 324 -6.43 -7.85 -29.37
C GLY A 324 -7.40 -8.80 -28.67
N ARG A 325 -7.14 -9.16 -27.41
CA ARG A 325 -8.00 -10.08 -26.66
C ARG A 325 -9.28 -9.41 -26.18
N LYS A 326 -10.34 -10.21 -26.03
CA LYS A 326 -11.55 -9.80 -25.29
C LYS A 326 -11.26 -9.66 -23.80
N LEU A 327 -12.16 -8.98 -23.07
CA LEU A 327 -12.02 -8.78 -21.62
C LEU A 327 -12.03 -10.09 -20.82
N ASN A 328 -12.67 -11.14 -21.35
CA ASN A 328 -12.79 -12.45 -20.72
C ASN A 328 -11.90 -13.53 -21.37
N GLU A 329 -10.93 -13.12 -22.19
CA GLU A 329 -10.07 -14.05 -22.94
C GLU A 329 -8.67 -14.16 -22.31
N ILE A 330 -8.25 -15.39 -22.07
CA ILE A 330 -6.93 -15.74 -21.54
C ILE A 330 -5.94 -15.91 -22.70
N ARG A 331 -4.64 -15.68 -22.44
CA ARG A 331 -3.58 -15.93 -23.44
C ARG A 331 -3.49 -17.43 -23.74
N PRO A 332 -2.94 -17.83 -24.89
CA PRO A 332 -2.54 -19.22 -25.12
C PRO A 332 -1.64 -19.69 -23.97
N ILE A 333 -1.97 -20.84 -23.41
CA ILE A 333 -1.22 -21.49 -22.33
C ILE A 333 -0.49 -22.68 -22.95
N TRP A 334 0.79 -22.80 -22.64
CA TRP A 334 1.60 -23.97 -22.95
C TRP A 334 2.29 -24.40 -21.67
N SER A 335 2.34 -25.70 -21.43
CA SER A 335 3.05 -26.23 -20.29
C SER A 335 3.77 -27.52 -20.64
N GLU A 336 4.88 -27.76 -19.96
CA GLU A 336 5.69 -28.97 -20.09
C GLU A 336 6.11 -29.42 -18.69
N VAL A 337 6.00 -30.71 -18.42
CA VAL A 337 6.49 -31.34 -17.19
C VAL A 337 7.77 -32.10 -17.49
N ASP A 338 8.58 -32.34 -16.47
CA ASP A 338 9.84 -33.09 -16.55
C ASP A 338 10.88 -32.49 -17.52
N TYR A 339 10.86 -31.17 -17.71
CA TYR A 339 11.80 -30.45 -18.56
C TYR A 339 13.27 -30.58 -18.10
N LEU A 340 13.50 -30.63 -16.79
CA LEU A 340 14.83 -30.78 -16.20
C LEU A 340 15.10 -32.25 -15.83
N PRO A 341 16.09 -32.91 -16.46
CA PRO A 341 16.30 -34.36 -16.31
C PRO A 341 16.82 -34.79 -14.93
N SER A 342 17.39 -33.86 -14.15
CA SER A 342 17.99 -34.15 -12.84
C SER A 342 17.17 -33.65 -11.65
N ALA A 343 16.08 -32.90 -11.89
CA ALA A 343 15.22 -32.43 -10.82
C ALA A 343 14.29 -33.55 -10.33
N HIS A 344 13.90 -33.56 -9.06
CA HIS A 344 12.87 -34.50 -8.58
C HIS A 344 11.51 -34.28 -9.26
N GLY A 345 11.23 -33.04 -9.65
CA GLY A 345 10.09 -32.64 -10.48
C GLY A 345 10.37 -31.28 -11.08
N SER A 346 9.96 -31.05 -12.32
CA SER A 346 10.12 -29.77 -12.99
C SER A 346 8.92 -29.49 -13.89
N ALA A 347 8.59 -28.21 -14.05
CA ALA A 347 7.55 -27.77 -14.95
C ALA A 347 7.93 -26.42 -15.57
N ILE A 348 7.51 -26.21 -16.81
CA ILE A 348 7.41 -24.89 -17.44
C ILE A 348 5.92 -24.61 -17.63
N PHE A 349 5.48 -23.43 -17.23
CA PHE A 349 4.12 -22.93 -17.41
C PHE A 349 4.15 -21.53 -18.02
#